data_AF-A0A350HBN5-F1
#
_entry.id   AF-A0A350HBN5-F1
#
_cell.length_a   1.000
_cell.length_b   1.000
_cell.length_c   1.000
_cell.angle_alpha   90.00
_cell.angle_beta   90.00
_cell.angle_gamma   90.00
#
_symmetry.space_group_name_H-M   'P 1'
#
loop_
_entity.id
_entity.type
_entity.pdbx_description
1 polymer ?
#
loop_
_entity_poly.entity_id
_entity_poly.type
_entity_poly.pdbx_seq_one_letter_code
_entity_poly.pdbx_strand_id
1 'polypeptide(L)'
;MKRFIPIILVIILLSAGCAFVPYDGADYNSTLESQITGKIPMNITGSTPADEGNIQDTDGDTGDVEGIIYIYFNDYLSSSVVHATNFELMENHTDGSIEDVTVEYEKNFKRVKITATFADGATYSLKISGDIVSAGGCFLDGNGNSIEDGAPYDDTYLQFSTGGAADWADHDNPKINGMGPNGGDVDVDNGFFVFFDDYVDSESVADNVSLVRESNGDEIDLELMNYFGTGALFRVDGGDSLAERQAYIFTVKCSEIVDTFGNVALPPNGYYLPEIPDFSSRFMTNSYSGDDYTPPTAWVSMPSGASFLAVHFSEPMDIATLTAANIKFYADMGNGPVYVEGDFSIRADSTAVDYSLINFNWDNFDQGLIVISKDVTDNSDKNWPLDGNGNGIGGETADIERDFFGYEDSDNYSEVIF
;
A
#
# COMPACT_ATOMS: atom_id res chain seq x y z
N MET A 1 -1.58 71.70 -53.29
CA MET A 1 -2.50 70.61 -52.89
C MET A 1 -1.70 69.32 -52.80
N LYS A 2 -1.79 68.60 -51.66
CA LYS A 2 -1.60 67.14 -51.51
C LYS A 2 -0.17 66.60 -51.81
N ARG A 3 0.46 65.70 -51.06
CA ARG A 3 0.18 64.97 -49.81
C ARG A 3 1.55 64.46 -49.31
N PHE A 4 1.77 64.56 -48.00
CA PHE A 4 2.78 63.81 -47.25
C PHE A 4 2.45 62.31 -47.27
N ILE A 5 3.45 61.45 -47.48
CA ILE A 5 3.49 60.06 -46.98
C ILE A 5 4.95 59.77 -46.56
N PRO A 6 5.23 59.43 -45.29
CA PRO A 6 6.58 59.23 -44.79
C PRO A 6 7.03 57.76 -44.80
N ILE A 7 8.35 57.65 -44.81
CA ILE A 7 9.22 56.50 -44.49
C ILE A 7 8.79 55.85 -43.17
N ILE A 8 8.29 54.61 -43.20
CA ILE A 8 8.42 53.62 -42.10
C ILE A 8 8.35 52.22 -42.73
N LEU A 9 9.51 51.64 -43.04
CA LEU A 9 9.62 50.21 -43.35
C LEU A 9 11.06 49.77 -43.04
N VAL A 10 11.39 49.60 -41.74
CA VAL A 10 12.50 48.77 -41.20
C VAL A 10 12.67 48.85 -39.66
N ILE A 11 11.87 49.61 -38.89
CA ILE A 11 11.91 49.53 -37.40
C ILE A 11 10.51 49.23 -36.85
N ILE A 12 10.08 47.97 -36.96
CA ILE A 12 9.07 47.34 -36.08
C ILE A 12 9.49 45.87 -35.91
N LEU A 13 10.53 45.66 -35.11
CA LEU A 13 10.93 44.34 -34.61
C LEU A 13 11.53 44.40 -33.19
N LEU A 14 11.28 45.50 -32.46
CA LEU A 14 11.72 45.69 -31.07
C LEU A 14 10.66 46.52 -30.33
N SER A 15 9.65 45.85 -29.78
CA SER A 15 8.84 46.28 -28.61
C SER A 15 7.60 45.39 -28.44
N ALA A 16 7.83 44.07 -28.33
CA ALA A 16 6.91 43.20 -27.58
C ALA A 16 7.49 43.04 -26.17
N GLY A 17 7.73 44.17 -25.50
CA GLY A 17 7.91 44.22 -24.06
C GLY A 17 6.54 44.53 -23.47
N CYS A 18 5.73 43.50 -23.26
CA CYS A 18 4.59 43.63 -22.34
C CYS A 18 5.19 43.86 -20.96
N ALA A 19 5.29 45.12 -20.54
CA ALA A 19 5.41 45.45 -19.14
C ALA A 19 4.18 44.84 -18.44
N PHE A 20 4.41 43.80 -17.64
CA PHE A 20 3.42 43.25 -16.74
C PHE A 20 3.13 44.34 -15.71
N VAL A 21 1.98 45.00 -15.84
CA VAL A 21 1.46 45.87 -14.78
C VAL A 21 0.80 44.91 -13.78
N PRO A 22 1.29 44.78 -12.54
CA PRO A 22 0.60 43.96 -11.55
C PRO A 22 -0.81 44.54 -11.39
N TYR A 23 -1.80 43.70 -11.62
CA TYR A 23 -3.20 44.04 -11.47
C TYR A 23 -3.47 44.18 -9.97
N ASP A 24 -3.27 45.39 -9.45
CA ASP A 24 -3.50 45.73 -8.06
C ASP A 24 -4.90 46.33 -7.90
N GLY A 25 -5.67 45.79 -6.96
CA GLY A 25 -6.93 46.39 -6.51
C GLY A 25 -8.22 45.79 -7.09
N ALA A 26 -8.53 44.55 -6.73
CA ALA A 26 -9.92 44.15 -6.54
C ALA A 26 -10.03 43.36 -5.24
N ASP A 27 -10.74 43.94 -4.27
CA ASP A 27 -11.13 43.32 -3.00
C ASP A 27 -11.95 42.03 -3.28
N TYR A 28 -11.28 40.89 -3.35
CA TYR A 28 -11.87 39.56 -3.62
C TYR A 28 -12.23 38.80 -2.32
N ASN A 29 -12.56 39.52 -1.25
CA ASN A 29 -12.59 38.95 0.10
C ASN A 29 -13.91 38.26 0.53
N SER A 30 -14.91 38.07 -0.35
CA SER A 30 -16.24 37.55 0.12
C SER A 30 -16.85 36.36 -0.63
N THR A 31 -16.18 35.78 -1.63
CA THR A 31 -16.73 34.63 -2.38
C THR A 31 -15.80 33.42 -2.55
N LEU A 32 -14.54 33.50 -2.10
CA LEU A 32 -13.58 32.39 -2.24
C LEU A 32 -13.96 31.14 -1.43
N GLU A 33 -14.62 31.30 -0.29
CA GLU A 33 -15.05 30.15 0.55
C GLU A 33 -16.16 29.31 -0.11
N SER A 34 -16.84 29.82 -1.14
CA SER A 34 -17.83 29.05 -1.91
C SER A 34 -17.21 28.15 -2.99
N GLN A 35 -15.88 28.22 -3.18
CA GLN A 35 -15.12 27.41 -4.14
C GLN A 35 -14.22 26.35 -3.46
N ILE A 36 -14.40 26.13 -2.16
CA ILE A 36 -13.83 24.98 -1.47
C ILE A 36 -14.44 23.74 -2.13
N THR A 37 -13.62 23.01 -2.88
CA THR A 37 -14.10 21.83 -3.60
C THR A 37 -14.25 20.63 -2.68
N GLY A 38 -13.58 20.64 -1.52
CA GLY A 38 -13.50 19.47 -0.66
C GLY A 38 -12.87 18.30 -1.42
N LYS A 39 -11.88 18.58 -2.27
CA LYS A 39 -11.19 17.53 -3.02
C LYS A 39 -10.43 16.69 -2.01
N ILE A 40 -10.82 15.42 -1.94
CA ILE A 40 -10.15 14.42 -1.13
C ILE A 40 -9.42 13.50 -2.12
N PRO A 41 -8.08 13.45 -2.08
CA PRO A 41 -7.18 14.20 -1.20
C PRO A 41 -6.75 15.59 -1.70
N MET A 42 -6.26 16.45 -0.79
CA MET A 42 -5.55 17.68 -1.17
C MET A 42 -4.18 17.31 -1.71
N ASN A 43 -3.73 17.99 -2.77
CA ASN A 43 -2.48 17.66 -3.45
C ASN A 43 -1.73 18.92 -3.89
N ILE A 44 -0.41 18.82 -3.93
CA ILE A 44 0.45 19.78 -4.64
C ILE A 44 0.32 19.52 -6.14
N THR A 45 0.06 20.56 -6.90
CA THR A 45 -0.15 20.52 -8.36
C THR A 45 1.09 20.94 -9.15
N GLY A 46 2.09 21.48 -8.46
CA GLY A 46 3.38 21.83 -9.01
C GLY A 46 4.09 22.90 -8.20
N SER A 47 5.30 23.24 -8.65
CA SER A 47 6.16 24.25 -8.06
C SER A 47 6.79 25.17 -9.12
N THR A 48 7.28 26.33 -8.72
CA THR A 48 8.13 27.20 -9.54
C THR A 48 9.28 27.75 -8.69
N PRO A 49 10.55 27.39 -8.96
CA PRO A 49 11.01 26.42 -9.97
C PRO A 49 10.32 25.05 -9.81
N ALA A 50 10.31 24.24 -10.88
CA ALA A 50 9.84 22.86 -10.77
C ALA A 50 10.75 22.09 -9.79
N ASP A 51 10.28 20.92 -9.36
CA ASP A 51 11.12 19.97 -8.63
C ASP A 51 12.41 19.66 -9.40
N GLU A 52 13.53 19.54 -8.68
CA GLU A 52 14.91 19.53 -9.18
C GLU A 52 15.30 20.74 -10.05
N GLY A 53 14.53 21.82 -9.97
CA GLY A 53 14.72 23.04 -10.73
C GLY A 53 15.80 23.97 -10.16
N ASN A 54 16.18 24.97 -10.94
CA ASN A 54 17.15 25.99 -10.51
C ASN A 54 16.44 27.25 -9.99
N ILE A 55 16.72 27.61 -8.74
CA ILE A 55 16.33 28.86 -8.11
C ILE A 55 17.06 29.98 -8.85
N GLN A 56 16.29 30.91 -9.40
CA GLN A 56 16.86 32.05 -10.08
C GLN A 56 17.21 33.12 -9.06
N ASP A 57 18.44 33.59 -9.15
CA ASP A 57 18.89 34.78 -8.45
C ASP A 57 18.12 36.00 -8.95
N THR A 58 17.54 36.73 -8.02
CA THR A 58 16.80 37.96 -8.29
C THR A 58 17.67 39.22 -8.22
N ASP A 59 18.88 39.12 -7.65
CA ASP A 59 19.85 40.21 -7.53
C ASP A 59 21.30 39.75 -7.80
N GLY A 60 21.69 39.71 -9.08
CA GLY A 60 23.03 39.28 -9.51
C GLY A 60 24.22 40.17 -9.09
N ASP A 61 24.01 41.14 -8.21
CA ASP A 61 25.05 42.00 -7.64
C ASP A 61 25.63 41.44 -6.31
N THR A 62 24.98 40.43 -5.70
CA THR A 62 25.48 39.68 -4.53
C THR A 62 26.13 38.36 -4.97
N GLY A 63 26.85 37.70 -4.06
CA GLY A 63 27.45 36.38 -4.31
C GLY A 63 26.55 35.22 -3.89
N ASP A 64 25.43 35.55 -3.22
CA ASP A 64 24.41 34.61 -2.77
C ASP A 64 23.23 34.66 -3.75
N VAL A 65 22.24 33.80 -3.57
CA VAL A 65 21.06 33.72 -4.45
C VAL A 65 19.82 34.14 -3.67
N GLU A 66 19.27 35.33 -3.96
CA GLU A 66 17.97 35.74 -3.42
C GLU A 66 16.84 35.08 -4.22
N GLY A 67 16.37 33.95 -3.71
CA GLY A 67 15.46 33.04 -4.40
C GLY A 67 13.99 33.20 -4.06
N ILE A 68 13.13 32.80 -4.99
CA ILE A 68 11.69 32.68 -4.79
C ILE A 68 11.20 31.30 -5.25
N ILE A 69 10.48 30.60 -4.38
CA ILE A 69 9.82 29.32 -4.66
C ILE A 69 8.30 29.50 -4.52
N TYR A 70 7.53 29.03 -5.49
CA TYR A 70 6.07 28.99 -5.44
C TYR A 70 5.59 27.55 -5.41
N ILE A 71 4.69 27.20 -4.49
CA ILE A 71 4.05 25.88 -4.38
C ILE A 71 2.56 26.02 -4.64
N TYR A 72 2.01 25.28 -5.60
CA TYR A 72 0.61 25.38 -6.03
C TYR A 72 -0.21 24.20 -5.52
N PHE A 73 -1.39 24.46 -4.97
CA PHE A 73 -2.29 23.43 -4.43
C PHE A 73 -3.57 23.28 -5.26
N ASN A 74 -4.15 22.08 -5.27
CA ASN A 74 -5.40 21.81 -5.97
C ASN A 74 -6.64 22.42 -5.26
N ASP A 75 -6.53 22.79 -3.99
CA ASP A 75 -7.55 23.44 -3.18
C ASP A 75 -6.98 24.63 -2.37
N TYR A 76 -7.84 25.38 -1.69
CA TYR A 76 -7.43 26.44 -0.78
C TYR A 76 -6.90 25.85 0.53
N LEU A 77 -5.80 26.39 1.05
CA LEU A 77 -5.27 26.03 2.37
C LEU A 77 -6.09 26.69 3.47
N SER A 78 -6.19 26.04 4.63
CA SER A 78 -6.75 26.67 5.82
C SER A 78 -5.82 27.80 6.28
N SER A 79 -6.39 28.93 6.72
CA SER A 79 -5.59 30.04 7.25
C SER A 79 -4.86 29.69 8.56
N SER A 80 -5.22 28.59 9.22
CA SER A 80 -4.61 28.11 10.47
C SER A 80 -3.35 27.26 10.28
N VAL A 81 -2.99 26.90 9.04
CA VAL A 81 -1.88 25.97 8.75
C VAL A 81 -0.79 26.54 7.84
N VAL A 82 -0.89 27.81 7.45
CA VAL A 82 0.18 28.48 6.70
C VAL A 82 1.11 29.17 7.69
N HIS A 83 1.96 28.38 8.33
CA HIS A 83 3.03 28.86 9.18
C HIS A 83 4.37 28.34 8.64
N ALA A 84 5.44 29.11 8.84
CA ALA A 84 6.78 28.73 8.39
C ALA A 84 7.24 27.36 8.92
N THR A 85 6.66 26.90 10.03
CA THR A 85 6.93 25.57 10.59
C THR A 85 6.45 24.41 9.72
N ASN A 86 5.53 24.66 8.78
CA ASN A 86 4.99 23.63 7.88
C ASN A 86 5.70 23.61 6.52
N PHE A 87 6.65 24.53 6.30
CA PHE A 87 7.43 24.69 5.08
C PHE A 87 8.90 24.85 5.48
N GLU A 88 9.59 23.73 5.64
CA GLU A 88 10.96 23.70 6.14
C GLU A 88 11.95 23.58 4.98
N LEU A 89 12.81 24.58 4.80
CA LEU A 89 13.95 24.50 3.90
C LEU A 89 15.14 23.89 4.63
N MET A 90 15.80 22.95 3.98
CA MET A 90 16.95 22.22 4.49
C MET A 90 18.04 22.18 3.42
N GLU A 91 19.29 22.24 3.87
CA GLU A 91 20.44 21.95 3.02
C GLU A 91 20.50 20.44 2.75
N ASN A 92 20.93 20.06 1.53
CA ASN A 92 21.26 18.67 1.22
C ASN A 92 22.70 18.36 1.69
N HIS A 93 23.50 17.54 0.98
CA HIS A 93 24.83 17.14 1.47
C HIS A 93 25.94 18.17 1.24
N THR A 94 25.79 19.06 0.26
CA THR A 94 26.76 20.12 -0.02
C THR A 94 26.60 21.26 1.01
N ASP A 95 27.71 21.69 1.63
CA ASP A 95 27.72 22.84 2.56
C ASP A 95 27.02 24.05 1.90
N GLY A 96 25.81 24.36 2.38
CA GLY A 96 25.01 25.50 1.94
C GLY A 96 24.78 26.47 3.09
N SER A 97 24.02 27.52 2.83
CA SER A 97 23.44 28.35 3.88
C SER A 97 22.07 28.82 3.44
N ILE A 98 21.09 28.73 4.32
CA ILE A 98 19.74 29.28 4.12
C ILE A 98 19.51 30.39 5.15
N GLU A 99 19.26 31.61 4.66
CA GLU A 99 18.99 32.78 5.48
C GLU A 99 17.69 33.47 5.05
N ASP A 100 17.16 34.35 5.92
CA ASP A 100 16.03 35.24 5.63
C ASP A 100 14.76 34.58 5.05
N VAL A 101 14.45 33.36 5.50
CA VAL A 101 13.27 32.61 5.05
C VAL A 101 11.97 33.32 5.42
N THR A 102 11.13 33.60 4.43
CA THR A 102 9.75 34.05 4.62
C THR A 102 8.78 33.16 3.86
N VAL A 103 7.59 32.96 4.44
CA VAL A 103 6.53 32.13 3.87
C VAL A 103 5.23 32.94 3.85
N GLU A 104 4.66 33.12 2.66
CA GLU A 104 3.44 33.88 2.43
C GLU A 104 2.42 33.03 1.65
N TYR A 105 1.19 32.91 2.15
CA TYR A 105 0.10 32.30 1.39
C TYR A 105 -0.63 33.32 0.54
N GLU A 106 -0.46 33.21 -0.77
CA GLU A 106 -1.15 34.04 -1.74
C GLU A 106 -2.48 33.37 -2.13
N LYS A 107 -3.48 33.50 -1.24
CA LYS A 107 -4.79 32.83 -1.33
C LYS A 107 -5.46 32.92 -2.73
N ASN A 108 -5.34 34.07 -3.39
CA ASN A 108 -5.92 34.30 -4.72
C ASN A 108 -5.38 33.37 -5.82
N PHE A 109 -4.19 32.79 -5.62
CA PHE A 109 -3.53 31.90 -6.56
C PHE A 109 -3.45 30.46 -6.08
N LYS A 110 -4.05 30.13 -4.92
CA LYS A 110 -3.92 28.81 -4.26
C LYS A 110 -2.45 28.37 -4.13
N ARG A 111 -1.57 29.31 -3.80
CA ARG A 111 -0.14 29.05 -3.74
C ARG A 111 0.53 29.64 -2.52
N VAL A 112 1.58 28.98 -2.08
CA VAL A 112 2.51 29.49 -1.08
C VAL A 112 3.73 30.03 -1.80
N LYS A 113 4.16 31.23 -1.42
CA LYS A 113 5.38 31.87 -1.87
C LYS A 113 6.39 31.79 -0.72
N ILE A 114 7.55 31.24 -1.02
CA ILE A 114 8.68 31.14 -0.11
C ILE A 114 9.79 32.01 -0.69
N THR A 115 10.35 32.91 0.12
CA THR A 115 11.55 33.66 -0.25
C THR A 115 12.65 33.36 0.75
N ALA A 116 13.88 33.22 0.29
CA ALA A 116 15.04 33.04 1.16
C ALA A 116 16.30 33.47 0.41
N THR A 117 17.39 33.66 1.16
CA THR A 117 18.73 33.85 0.65
C THR A 117 19.47 32.52 0.75
N PHE A 118 20.03 32.05 -0.36
CA PHE A 118 20.69 30.77 -0.47
C PHE A 118 22.17 30.96 -0.83
N ALA A 119 23.06 30.09 -0.36
CA ALA A 119 24.40 30.00 -0.93
C ALA A 119 24.34 29.60 -2.43
N ASP A 120 25.21 30.18 -3.25
CA ASP A 120 25.38 29.79 -4.66
C ASP A 120 26.05 28.41 -4.79
N GLY A 121 25.66 27.65 -5.81
CA GLY A 121 26.27 26.38 -6.15
C GLY A 121 25.91 25.19 -5.26
N ALA A 122 24.76 25.22 -4.58
CA ALA A 122 24.30 24.18 -3.66
C ALA A 122 22.89 23.65 -4.02
N THR A 123 22.47 22.58 -3.33
CA THR A 123 21.14 21.98 -3.44
C THR A 123 20.42 21.96 -2.09
N TYR A 124 19.10 22.03 -2.15
CA TYR A 124 18.22 22.23 -1.00
C TYR A 124 16.95 21.40 -1.14
N SER A 125 16.43 20.93 -0.02
CA SER A 125 15.13 20.27 0.07
C SER A 125 14.12 21.18 0.79
N LEU A 126 12.91 21.25 0.27
CA LEU A 126 11.75 21.84 0.93
C LEU A 126 10.85 20.70 1.40
N LYS A 127 10.73 20.53 2.71
CA LYS A 127 9.72 19.69 3.33
C LYS A 127 8.43 20.48 3.53
N ILE A 128 7.35 19.94 3.01
CA ILE A 128 5.99 20.46 3.17
C ILE A 128 5.26 19.47 4.07
N SER A 129 4.87 19.92 5.26
CA SER A 129 4.29 19.02 6.27
C SER A 129 2.93 18.46 5.84
N GLY A 130 2.72 17.17 6.08
CA GLY A 130 1.44 16.48 5.93
C GLY A 130 0.32 17.02 6.82
N ASP A 131 0.67 17.76 7.88
CA ASP A 131 -0.29 18.39 8.80
C ASP A 131 -1.00 19.61 8.17
N ILE A 132 -0.62 20.02 6.96
CA ILE A 132 -1.33 21.06 6.23
C ILE A 132 -2.67 20.51 5.75
N VAL A 133 -3.75 21.19 6.15
CA VAL A 133 -5.11 20.88 5.70
C VAL A 133 -5.68 21.97 4.79
N SER A 134 -6.56 21.55 3.89
CA SER A 134 -7.36 22.47 3.09
C SER A 134 -8.33 23.27 3.97
N ALA A 135 -8.84 24.38 3.46
CA ALA A 135 -9.89 25.16 4.11
C ALA A 135 -11.19 24.34 4.30
N GLY A 136 -11.36 23.25 3.53
CA GLY A 136 -12.44 22.27 3.68
C GLY A 136 -12.14 21.14 4.66
N GLY A 137 -10.97 21.12 5.29
CA GLY A 137 -10.54 20.08 6.22
C GLY A 137 -10.05 18.80 5.54
N CYS A 138 -9.58 18.86 4.29
CA CYS A 138 -8.96 17.72 3.62
C CYS A 138 -7.45 17.69 3.91
N PHE A 139 -6.92 16.51 4.19
CA PHE A 139 -5.49 16.26 4.40
C PHE A 139 -4.69 16.36 3.09
N LEU A 140 -3.40 16.70 3.21
CA LEU A 140 -2.41 16.56 2.15
C LEU A 140 -2.08 15.07 2.02
N ASP A 141 -2.17 14.51 0.81
CA ASP A 141 -1.80 13.11 0.54
C ASP A 141 -0.40 13.09 -0.10
N GLY A 142 0.62 13.25 0.75
CA GLY A 142 2.00 13.37 0.28
C GLY A 142 2.53 12.08 -0.34
N ASN A 143 2.08 10.94 0.18
CA ASN A 143 2.51 9.62 -0.27
C ASN A 143 1.61 9.01 -1.37
N GLY A 144 0.49 9.66 -1.69
CA GLY A 144 -0.41 9.30 -2.80
C GLY A 144 -1.29 8.07 -2.53
N ASN A 145 -1.46 7.65 -1.27
CA ASN A 145 -2.26 6.48 -0.89
C ASN A 145 -3.74 6.81 -0.60
N SER A 146 -4.10 8.10 -0.59
CA SER A 146 -5.44 8.61 -0.29
C SER A 146 -5.96 8.32 1.13
N ILE A 147 -5.07 8.22 2.11
CA ILE A 147 -5.33 8.04 3.54
C ILE A 147 -4.72 9.22 4.31
N GLU A 148 -5.41 9.67 5.36
CA GLU A 148 -4.90 10.73 6.25
C GLU A 148 -3.92 10.11 7.26
N ASP A 149 -2.63 10.13 6.92
CA ASP A 149 -1.55 9.59 7.75
C ASP A 149 -0.87 10.70 8.59
N GLY A 150 -0.90 11.95 8.10
CA GLY A 150 -0.29 13.12 8.74
C GLY A 150 1.24 13.11 8.70
N ALA A 151 1.89 14.10 9.33
CA ALA A 151 3.35 14.12 9.39
C ALA A 151 3.91 12.96 10.23
N PRO A 152 5.05 12.34 9.84
CA PRO A 152 5.88 12.67 8.68
C PRO A 152 5.46 11.97 7.37
N TYR A 153 4.40 11.16 7.40
CA TYR A 153 4.07 10.21 6.32
C TYR A 153 3.38 10.84 5.11
N ASP A 154 2.64 11.92 5.34
CA ASP A 154 2.07 12.78 4.32
C ASP A 154 2.96 14.00 4.00
N ASP A 155 4.18 14.04 4.56
CA ASP A 155 5.13 15.08 4.19
C ASP A 155 5.52 14.93 2.70
N THR A 156 5.62 16.05 2.01
CA THR A 156 6.12 16.09 0.62
C THR A 156 7.47 16.78 0.59
N TYR A 157 8.42 16.22 -0.15
CA TYR A 157 9.73 16.81 -0.38
C TYR A 157 9.84 17.30 -1.81
N LEU A 158 10.35 18.52 -1.99
CA LEU A 158 10.72 19.10 -3.28
C LEU A 158 12.16 19.58 -3.22
N GLN A 159 12.92 19.39 -4.28
CA GLN A 159 14.34 19.72 -4.30
C GLN A 159 14.64 20.84 -5.30
N PHE A 160 15.64 21.66 -4.95
CA PHE A 160 16.02 22.82 -5.75
C PHE A 160 17.53 23.01 -5.73
N SER A 161 18.09 23.56 -6.81
CA SER A 161 19.50 23.96 -6.91
C SER A 161 19.61 25.47 -7.04
N THR A 162 20.74 26.05 -6.64
CA THR A 162 21.13 27.43 -7.01
C THR A 162 22.19 27.45 -8.12
N GLY A 163 22.64 26.29 -8.56
CA GLY A 163 23.75 26.08 -9.49
C GLY A 163 24.61 24.91 -9.05
N GLY A 164 25.72 24.64 -9.74
CA GLY A 164 26.70 23.62 -9.30
C GLY A 164 26.38 22.18 -9.73
N ALA A 165 27.02 21.21 -9.07
CA ALA A 165 26.79 19.79 -9.31
C ALA A 165 25.53 19.35 -8.55
N ALA A 166 24.67 18.58 -9.20
CA ALA A 166 23.48 18.02 -8.55
C ALA A 166 23.90 17.04 -7.44
N ASP A 167 23.28 17.22 -6.27
CA ASP A 167 23.50 16.45 -5.04
C ASP A 167 22.14 16.31 -4.33
N TRP A 168 21.22 15.66 -5.01
CA TRP A 168 19.86 15.47 -4.53
C TRP A 168 19.85 14.52 -3.34
N ALA A 169 19.13 14.91 -2.29
CA ALA A 169 18.83 14.05 -1.16
C ALA A 169 17.82 12.98 -1.58
N ASP A 170 17.95 11.80 -0.99
CA ASP A 170 17.00 10.72 -1.16
C ASP A 170 15.99 10.75 -0.01
N HIS A 171 14.71 10.90 -0.34
CA HIS A 171 13.60 10.89 0.63
C HIS A 171 12.62 9.75 0.35
N ASP A 172 12.95 8.86 -0.61
CA ASP A 172 12.07 7.79 -1.01
C ASP A 172 12.30 6.57 -0.12
N ASN A 173 11.23 6.10 0.53
CA ASN A 173 11.33 4.89 1.33
C ASN A 173 11.28 3.63 0.44
N PRO A 174 12.20 2.68 0.62
CA PRO A 174 12.17 1.42 -0.10
C PRO A 174 10.95 0.58 0.32
N LYS A 175 10.30 -0.08 -0.62
CA LYS A 175 9.10 -0.92 -0.40
C LYS A 175 9.39 -2.34 -0.77
N ILE A 176 8.95 -3.29 0.06
CA ILE A 176 9.03 -4.71 -0.29
C ILE A 176 8.19 -4.96 -1.53
N ASN A 177 8.81 -5.42 -2.62
CA ASN A 177 8.11 -5.76 -3.86
C ASN A 177 8.06 -7.28 -4.12
N GLY A 178 8.73 -8.08 -3.29
CA GLY A 178 8.68 -9.53 -3.33
C GLY A 178 9.35 -10.17 -2.12
N MET A 179 8.80 -11.28 -1.63
CA MET A 179 9.38 -12.04 -0.53
C MET A 179 8.97 -13.51 -0.64
N GLY A 180 9.83 -14.42 -0.18
CA GLY A 180 9.51 -15.83 -0.15
C GLY A 180 10.47 -16.68 0.70
N PRO A 181 10.11 -17.95 0.95
CA PRO A 181 8.98 -18.67 0.34
C PRO A 181 7.61 -18.33 0.95
N ASN A 182 6.55 -18.76 0.25
CA ASN A 182 5.16 -18.73 0.67
C ASN A 182 4.44 -19.98 0.14
N GLY A 183 3.29 -20.33 0.73
CA GLY A 183 2.51 -21.49 0.30
C GLY A 183 3.06 -22.84 0.79
N GLY A 184 2.47 -23.93 0.29
CA GLY A 184 2.86 -25.30 0.61
C GLY A 184 3.94 -25.87 -0.32
N ASP A 185 4.36 -27.09 -0.02
CA ASP A 185 5.31 -27.88 -0.82
C ASP A 185 6.69 -27.23 -1.01
N VAL A 186 7.13 -26.45 -0.02
CA VAL A 186 8.44 -25.78 -0.06
C VAL A 186 9.55 -26.78 0.27
N ASP A 187 10.59 -26.83 -0.55
CA ASP A 187 11.75 -27.70 -0.31
C ASP A 187 12.40 -27.41 1.07
N VAL A 188 12.82 -28.46 1.79
CA VAL A 188 13.46 -28.30 3.10
C VAL A 188 14.81 -27.57 3.04
N ASP A 189 15.44 -27.54 1.85
CA ASP A 189 16.68 -26.82 1.58
C ASP A 189 16.42 -25.50 0.84
N ASN A 190 15.17 -25.03 0.79
CA ASN A 190 14.80 -23.82 0.05
C ASN A 190 15.49 -22.57 0.61
N GLY A 191 15.93 -21.68 -0.29
CA GLY A 191 16.46 -20.37 0.06
C GLY A 191 15.35 -19.34 0.28
N PHE A 192 15.63 -18.34 1.11
CA PHE A 192 14.72 -17.24 1.39
C PHE A 192 15.14 -16.02 0.61
N PHE A 193 14.19 -15.17 0.26
CA PHE A 193 14.49 -13.91 -0.42
C PHE A 193 13.57 -12.80 0.03
N VAL A 194 14.10 -11.59 -0.02
CA VAL A 194 13.35 -10.34 0.07
C VAL A 194 13.88 -9.40 -0.99
N PHE A 195 12.97 -8.74 -1.70
CA PHE A 195 13.23 -7.75 -2.72
C PHE A 195 12.52 -6.45 -2.37
N PHE A 196 13.19 -5.35 -2.67
CA PHE A 196 12.73 -3.99 -2.50
C PHE A 196 12.66 -3.30 -3.87
N ASP A 197 11.83 -2.28 -4.00
CA ASP A 197 11.79 -1.43 -5.21
C ASP A 197 12.92 -0.40 -5.27
N ASP A 198 13.56 -0.12 -4.13
CA ASP A 198 14.77 0.72 -4.01
C ASP A 198 15.89 0.06 -3.18
N TYR A 199 17.05 0.71 -3.13
CA TYR A 199 18.21 0.28 -2.37
C TYR A 199 17.94 0.31 -0.86
N VAL A 200 18.45 -0.69 -0.15
CA VAL A 200 18.37 -0.82 1.31
C VAL A 200 19.73 -1.17 1.87
N ASP A 201 20.12 -0.70 3.05
CA ASP A 201 21.40 -1.07 3.66
C ASP A 201 21.48 -2.58 3.96
N SER A 202 22.58 -3.22 3.54
CA SER A 202 22.71 -4.67 3.66
C SER A 202 22.80 -5.18 5.09
N GLU A 203 23.41 -4.40 6.01
CA GLU A 203 23.49 -4.80 7.42
C GLU A 203 22.12 -4.70 8.06
N SER A 204 21.37 -3.62 7.78
CA SER A 204 20.00 -3.45 8.25
C SER A 204 19.08 -4.59 7.80
N VAL A 205 19.19 -5.05 6.54
CA VAL A 205 18.39 -6.17 6.03
C VAL A 205 18.78 -7.49 6.70
N ALA A 206 20.08 -7.74 6.89
CA ALA A 206 20.57 -8.98 7.50
C ALA A 206 20.10 -9.17 8.94
N ASP A 207 20.09 -8.08 9.72
CA ASP A 207 19.74 -8.11 11.15
C ASP A 207 18.22 -8.13 11.42
N ASN A 208 17.40 -7.83 10.40
CA ASN A 208 15.97 -7.58 10.57
C ASN A 208 15.08 -8.55 9.79
N VAL A 209 15.61 -9.73 9.46
CA VAL A 209 14.81 -10.88 9.03
C VAL A 209 14.78 -11.95 10.11
N SER A 210 13.69 -12.71 10.18
CA SER A 210 13.56 -13.82 11.12
C SER A 210 12.75 -14.97 10.54
N LEU A 211 13.07 -16.18 11.00
CA LEU A 211 12.34 -17.39 10.65
C LEU A 211 11.93 -18.10 11.94
N VAL A 212 10.64 -18.38 12.08
CA VAL A 212 10.11 -19.05 13.28
C VAL A 212 9.30 -20.27 12.88
N ARG A 213 9.51 -21.39 13.59
CA ARG A 213 8.65 -22.58 13.48
C ARG A 213 7.34 -22.34 14.21
N GLU A 214 6.22 -22.46 13.51
CA GLU A 214 4.90 -22.12 14.05
C GLU A 214 4.47 -23.05 15.20
N SER A 215 4.86 -24.33 15.16
CA SER A 215 4.40 -25.35 16.11
C SER A 215 4.90 -25.15 17.54
N ASN A 216 6.02 -24.46 17.72
CA ASN A 216 6.64 -24.26 19.04
C ASN A 216 7.26 -22.87 19.27
N GLY A 217 7.31 -22.02 18.23
CA GLY A 217 7.91 -20.69 18.31
C GLY A 217 9.45 -20.71 18.29
N ASP A 218 10.08 -21.84 17.93
CA ASP A 218 11.54 -21.90 17.83
C ASP A 218 12.02 -21.01 16.68
N GLU A 219 12.93 -20.10 16.97
CA GLU A 219 13.62 -19.28 15.98
C GLU A 219 14.71 -20.13 15.29
N ILE A 220 14.80 -19.99 13.97
CA ILE A 220 15.83 -20.61 13.14
C ILE A 220 16.70 -19.49 12.58
N ASP A 221 17.98 -19.53 12.92
CA ASP A 221 18.95 -18.56 12.46
C ASP A 221 19.10 -18.62 10.94
N LEU A 222 19.09 -17.45 10.29
CA LEU A 222 19.33 -17.29 8.87
C LEU A 222 20.69 -16.63 8.64
N GLU A 223 21.42 -17.06 7.62
CA GLU A 223 22.63 -16.39 7.15
C GLU A 223 22.38 -15.72 5.80
N LEU A 224 22.90 -14.49 5.64
CA LEU A 224 22.87 -13.75 4.38
C LEU A 224 23.82 -14.42 3.37
N MET A 225 23.25 -14.92 2.29
CA MET A 225 23.99 -15.59 1.21
C MET A 225 24.49 -14.63 0.15
N ASN A 226 23.63 -13.69 -0.22
CA ASN A 226 23.92 -12.74 -1.27
C ASN A 226 23.07 -11.48 -1.07
N TYR A 227 23.60 -10.35 -1.50
CA TYR A 227 22.94 -9.07 -1.49
C TYR A 227 23.30 -8.31 -2.76
N PHE A 228 22.33 -7.62 -3.36
CA PHE A 228 22.47 -6.98 -4.67
C PHE A 228 21.83 -5.59 -4.73
N GLY A 229 21.74 -4.89 -3.59
CA GLY A 229 21.23 -3.52 -3.52
C GLY A 229 19.77 -3.47 -3.12
N THR A 230 18.91 -3.97 -4.02
CA THR A 230 17.45 -3.96 -3.90
C THR A 230 16.91 -5.32 -3.43
N GLY A 231 17.74 -6.13 -2.78
CA GLY A 231 17.31 -7.40 -2.25
C GLY A 231 18.42 -8.28 -1.69
N ALA A 232 17.98 -9.31 -0.98
CA ALA A 232 18.81 -10.22 -0.23
C ALA A 232 18.32 -11.65 -0.39
N LEU A 233 19.27 -12.60 -0.43
CA LEU A 233 19.03 -14.03 -0.37
C LEU A 233 19.59 -14.58 0.94
N PHE A 234 18.83 -15.44 1.59
CA PHE A 234 19.22 -16.10 2.83
C PHE A 234 19.10 -17.61 2.71
N ARG A 235 19.78 -18.31 3.61
CA ARG A 235 19.54 -19.73 3.91
C ARG A 235 19.60 -19.95 5.42
N VAL A 236 19.19 -21.12 5.88
CA VAL A 236 19.38 -21.54 7.27
C VAL A 236 20.87 -21.53 7.61
N ASP A 237 21.24 -20.89 8.72
CA ASP A 237 22.64 -20.82 9.16
C ASP A 237 23.22 -22.23 9.35
N GLY A 238 24.47 -22.41 8.95
CA GLY A 238 25.14 -23.71 8.90
C GLY A 238 24.68 -24.62 7.75
N GLY A 239 23.65 -24.24 6.99
CA GLY A 239 23.13 -25.00 5.85
C GLY A 239 22.32 -26.24 6.23
N ASP A 240 21.76 -26.28 7.44
CA ASP A 240 20.89 -27.36 7.88
C ASP A 240 19.53 -27.32 7.18
N SER A 241 18.97 -28.49 6.86
CA SER A 241 17.62 -28.61 6.30
C SER A 241 16.57 -28.28 7.35
N LEU A 242 15.51 -27.59 6.92
CA LEU A 242 14.32 -27.44 7.73
C LEU A 242 13.69 -28.81 8.03
N ALA A 243 12.95 -28.90 9.13
CA ALA A 243 12.15 -30.09 9.39
C ALA A 243 11.06 -30.22 8.32
N GLU A 244 10.90 -31.42 7.75
CA GLU A 244 9.82 -31.78 6.85
C GLU A 244 8.45 -31.53 7.51
N ARG A 245 7.46 -31.13 6.72
CA ARG A 245 6.06 -30.95 7.16
C ARG A 245 5.91 -30.02 8.35
N GLN A 246 6.65 -28.93 8.36
CA GLN A 246 6.53 -27.90 9.38
C GLN A 246 6.13 -26.59 8.72
N ALA A 247 5.20 -25.89 9.37
CA ALA A 247 4.86 -24.53 9.02
C ALA A 247 5.85 -23.57 9.67
N TYR A 248 6.27 -22.59 8.90
CA TYR A 248 7.18 -21.54 9.32
C TYR A 248 6.64 -20.17 8.93
N ILE A 249 7.04 -19.17 9.69
CA ILE A 249 6.75 -17.77 9.43
C ILE A 249 8.09 -17.08 9.16
N PHE A 250 8.27 -16.60 7.94
CA PHE A 250 9.39 -15.76 7.55
C PHE A 250 8.97 -14.29 7.64
N THR A 251 9.67 -13.49 8.43
CA THR A 251 9.28 -12.12 8.75
C THR A 251 10.40 -11.14 8.43
N VAL A 252 10.03 -10.01 7.83
CA VAL A 252 10.88 -8.84 7.58
C VAL A 252 10.39 -7.70 8.47
N LYS A 253 11.25 -7.19 9.35
CA LYS A 253 10.93 -6.07 10.24
C LYS A 253 11.14 -4.74 9.51
N CYS A 254 10.13 -4.33 8.76
CA CYS A 254 10.18 -3.18 7.86
C CYS A 254 10.72 -1.90 8.53
N SER A 255 10.26 -1.59 9.74
CA SER A 255 10.63 -0.35 10.46
C SER A 255 12.12 -0.26 10.87
N GLU A 256 12.84 -1.37 10.88
CA GLU A 256 14.24 -1.46 11.31
C GLU A 256 15.21 -1.58 10.13
N ILE A 257 14.69 -1.80 8.93
CA ILE A 257 15.46 -1.79 7.68
C ILE A 257 15.48 -0.37 7.17
N VAL A 258 16.67 0.14 6.84
CA VAL A 258 16.87 1.49 6.33
C VAL A 258 17.70 1.45 5.06
N ASP A 259 17.54 2.43 4.18
CA ASP A 259 18.50 2.67 3.11
C ASP A 259 19.77 3.39 3.61
N THR A 260 20.64 3.78 2.68
CA THR A 260 21.87 4.52 3.00
C THR A 260 21.65 5.95 3.50
N PHE A 261 20.44 6.49 3.33
CA PHE A 261 20.04 7.84 3.72
C PHE A 261 19.18 7.85 5.00
N GLY A 262 18.82 6.67 5.53
CA GLY A 262 18.03 6.50 6.74
C GLY A 262 16.52 6.37 6.48
N ASN A 263 16.07 6.25 5.23
CA ASN A 263 14.68 6.00 4.89
C ASN A 263 14.32 4.56 5.24
N VAL A 264 13.32 4.39 6.11
CA VAL A 264 12.86 3.08 6.58
C VAL A 264 12.11 2.29 5.50
N ALA A 265 12.22 0.96 5.49
CA ALA A 265 11.51 0.14 4.52
C ALA A 265 10.01 0.01 4.85
N LEU A 266 9.20 -0.22 3.81
CA LEU A 266 7.75 -0.39 3.92
C LEU A 266 7.27 -1.77 3.47
N PRO A 267 6.11 -2.22 3.97
CA PRO A 267 5.43 -3.39 3.41
C PRO A 267 4.96 -3.14 1.95
N PRO A 268 4.59 -4.19 1.19
CA PRO A 268 4.25 -4.07 -0.24
C PRO A 268 3.12 -3.11 -0.58
N ASN A 269 2.21 -2.91 0.37
CA ASN A 269 1.06 -2.01 0.16
C ASN A 269 1.45 -0.53 0.28
N GLY A 270 2.69 -0.23 0.67
CA GLY A 270 3.20 1.13 0.85
C GLY A 270 2.50 1.92 1.97
N TYR A 271 1.68 1.27 2.81
CA TYR A 271 0.99 1.93 3.90
C TYR A 271 1.97 2.36 4.98
N TYR A 272 1.87 3.63 5.37
CA TYR A 272 2.48 4.15 6.59
C TYR A 272 1.40 4.24 7.65
N LEU A 273 1.34 3.20 8.48
CA LEU A 273 0.62 3.31 9.74
C LEU A 273 1.54 4.01 10.75
N PRO A 274 1.00 4.60 11.84
CA PRO A 274 1.80 5.15 12.93
C PRO A 274 2.87 4.20 13.48
N GLU A 275 2.67 2.90 13.25
CA GLU A 275 3.65 1.83 13.41
C GLU A 275 3.75 1.09 12.08
N ILE A 276 4.92 1.14 11.40
CA ILE A 276 5.14 0.40 10.16
C ILE A 276 5.08 -1.09 10.49
N PRO A 277 4.11 -1.86 9.94
CA PRO A 277 3.97 -3.25 10.30
C PRO A 277 5.07 -4.09 9.67
N ASP A 278 5.47 -5.14 10.38
CA ASP A 278 6.29 -6.20 9.82
C ASP A 278 5.56 -6.88 8.65
N PHE A 279 6.32 -7.33 7.67
CA PHE A 279 5.79 -8.13 6.58
C PHE A 279 6.21 -9.58 6.75
N SER A 280 5.23 -10.49 6.79
CA SER A 280 5.47 -11.92 7.01
C SER A 280 4.88 -12.76 5.90
N SER A 281 5.59 -13.82 5.50
CA SER A 281 5.08 -14.90 4.68
C SER A 281 5.02 -16.17 5.50
N ARG A 282 3.93 -16.91 5.33
CA ARG A 282 3.78 -18.24 5.89
C ARG A 282 4.03 -19.27 4.80
N PHE A 283 4.75 -20.33 5.14
CA PHE A 283 5.00 -21.45 4.24
C PHE A 283 5.06 -22.78 4.98
N MET A 284 4.88 -23.87 4.25
CA MET A 284 5.02 -25.22 4.78
C MET A 284 6.02 -26.03 3.97
N THR A 285 6.93 -26.70 4.66
CA THR A 285 7.91 -27.58 4.01
C THR A 285 7.29 -28.88 3.51
N ASN A 286 7.81 -29.38 2.39
CA ASN A 286 7.39 -30.63 1.79
C ASN A 286 7.87 -31.85 2.58
N SER A 287 7.57 -33.02 2.03
CA SER A 287 7.95 -34.31 2.57
C SER A 287 8.45 -35.20 1.45
N TYR A 288 9.63 -35.81 1.62
CA TYR A 288 10.12 -36.84 0.68
C TYR A 288 9.68 -38.25 1.09
N SER A 289 9.15 -38.39 2.31
CA SER A 289 8.42 -39.58 2.74
C SER A 289 6.98 -39.47 2.23
N GLY A 290 6.51 -40.48 1.47
CA GLY A 290 5.20 -40.49 0.77
C GLY A 290 3.97 -40.57 1.68
N ASP A 291 4.03 -39.98 2.86
CA ASP A 291 2.91 -39.77 3.77
C ASP A 291 2.06 -38.58 3.27
N ASP A 292 0.84 -38.43 3.79
CA ASP A 292 -0.07 -37.33 3.40
C ASP A 292 0.52 -35.96 3.74
N TYR A 293 0.68 -35.08 2.75
CA TYR A 293 1.40 -33.81 2.88
C TYR A 293 0.56 -32.61 2.44
N THR A 294 -0.68 -32.84 2.03
CA THR A 294 -1.56 -31.80 1.53
C THR A 294 -2.63 -31.52 2.57
N PRO A 295 -2.80 -30.29 3.05
CA PRO A 295 -3.94 -29.93 3.88
C PRO A 295 -5.27 -30.22 3.16
N PRO A 296 -6.37 -30.39 3.91
CA PRO A 296 -7.66 -30.71 3.32
C PRO A 296 -8.16 -29.53 2.50
N THR A 297 -8.66 -29.82 1.30
CA THR A 297 -9.44 -28.88 0.48
C THR A 297 -10.92 -29.23 0.59
N ALA A 298 -11.81 -28.27 0.34
CA ALA A 298 -13.25 -28.49 0.34
C ALA A 298 -13.88 -28.02 -0.96
N TRP A 299 -14.99 -28.65 -1.33
CA TRP A 299 -15.88 -28.16 -2.38
C TRP A 299 -17.32 -28.49 -2.02
N VAL A 300 -18.25 -27.72 -2.55
CA VAL A 300 -19.67 -27.91 -2.25
C VAL A 300 -20.43 -28.35 -3.49
N SER A 301 -21.49 -29.12 -3.27
CA SER A 301 -22.38 -29.56 -4.32
C SER A 301 -23.81 -29.59 -3.81
N MET A 302 -24.75 -29.27 -4.69
CA MET A 302 -26.18 -29.46 -4.45
C MET A 302 -26.71 -30.47 -5.45
N PRO A 303 -27.05 -31.69 -5.02
CA PRO A 303 -27.64 -32.66 -5.94
C PRO A 303 -28.97 -32.14 -6.51
N SER A 304 -29.20 -32.38 -7.80
CA SER A 304 -30.45 -31.98 -8.48
C SER A 304 -31.69 -32.46 -7.73
N GLY A 305 -32.60 -31.54 -7.41
CA GLY A 305 -33.84 -31.82 -6.67
C GLY A 305 -33.64 -32.26 -5.21
N ALA A 306 -32.44 -32.13 -4.65
CA ALA A 306 -32.20 -32.41 -3.24
C ALA A 306 -32.55 -31.20 -2.36
N SER A 307 -33.02 -31.49 -1.15
CA SER A 307 -33.23 -30.49 -0.10
C SER A 307 -32.03 -30.44 0.87
N PHE A 308 -30.82 -30.63 0.36
CA PHE A 308 -29.58 -30.56 1.14
C PHE A 308 -28.40 -30.14 0.27
N LEU A 309 -27.40 -29.51 0.90
CA LEU A 309 -26.09 -29.25 0.33
C LEU A 309 -25.11 -30.30 0.85
N ALA A 310 -24.21 -30.79 0.01
CA ALA A 310 -23.12 -31.66 0.41
C ALA A 310 -21.81 -30.89 0.32
N VAL A 311 -21.18 -30.66 1.47
CA VAL A 311 -19.78 -30.22 1.57
C VAL A 311 -18.92 -31.46 1.51
N HIS A 312 -18.01 -31.54 0.55
CA HIS A 312 -17.04 -32.62 0.43
C HIS A 312 -15.65 -32.11 0.73
N PHE A 313 -14.81 -32.99 1.25
CA PHE A 313 -13.42 -32.75 1.58
C PHE A 313 -12.54 -33.73 0.82
N SER A 314 -11.31 -33.31 0.50
CA SER A 314 -10.35 -34.18 -0.21
C SER A 314 -9.91 -35.39 0.60
N GLU A 315 -10.10 -35.34 1.92
CA GLU A 315 -9.67 -36.37 2.86
C GLU A 315 -10.63 -36.50 4.06
N PRO A 316 -10.47 -37.54 4.90
CA PRO A 316 -11.28 -37.73 6.10
C PRO A 316 -11.04 -36.64 7.15
N MET A 317 -12.11 -35.98 7.60
CA MET A 317 -12.04 -34.86 8.54
C MET A 317 -12.18 -35.26 10.01
N ASP A 318 -11.67 -34.44 10.93
CA ASP A 318 -12.00 -34.55 12.35
C ASP A 318 -13.44 -34.08 12.57
N ILE A 319 -14.29 -35.06 12.90
CA ILE A 319 -15.72 -34.91 13.20
C ILE A 319 -15.96 -33.87 14.29
N ALA A 320 -15.03 -33.66 15.22
CA ALA A 320 -15.17 -32.65 16.27
C ALA A 320 -15.15 -31.21 15.74
N THR A 321 -14.52 -30.98 14.58
CA THR A 321 -14.45 -29.65 13.93
C THR A 321 -15.58 -29.42 12.93
N LEU A 322 -16.24 -30.49 12.47
CA LEU A 322 -17.41 -30.44 11.56
C LEU A 322 -18.70 -30.04 12.30
N THR A 323 -18.79 -28.77 12.69
CA THR A 323 -19.89 -28.22 13.49
C THR A 323 -20.65 -27.10 12.77
N ALA A 324 -21.86 -26.79 13.26
CA ALA A 324 -22.65 -25.65 12.80
C ALA A 324 -21.96 -24.28 13.02
N ALA A 325 -20.97 -24.21 13.91
CA ALA A 325 -20.18 -23.01 14.10
C ALA A 325 -19.15 -22.81 12.97
N ASN A 326 -18.66 -23.91 12.40
CA ASN A 326 -17.62 -23.93 11.38
C ASN A 326 -18.17 -24.07 9.96
N ILE A 327 -19.39 -24.61 9.78
CA ILE A 327 -20.03 -24.74 8.46
C ILE A 327 -21.38 -24.04 8.53
N LYS A 328 -21.54 -22.94 7.78
CA LYS A 328 -22.74 -22.10 7.82
C LYS A 328 -23.30 -21.87 6.44
N PHE A 329 -24.62 -21.91 6.32
CA PHE A 329 -25.32 -21.52 5.11
C PHE A 329 -26.02 -20.17 5.33
N TYR A 330 -25.87 -19.28 4.37
CA TYR A 330 -26.57 -18.01 4.29
C TYR A 330 -27.40 -17.99 3.01
N ALA A 331 -28.65 -17.59 3.09
CA ALA A 331 -29.51 -17.42 1.93
C ALA A 331 -29.92 -15.96 1.79
N ASP A 332 -29.86 -15.43 0.57
CA ASP A 332 -30.45 -14.16 0.21
C ASP A 332 -31.89 -14.39 -0.28
N MET A 333 -32.81 -13.70 0.37
CA MET A 333 -34.25 -13.74 0.10
C MET A 333 -34.75 -12.38 -0.42
N GLY A 334 -33.86 -11.59 -1.04
CA GLY A 334 -34.13 -10.27 -1.61
C GLY A 334 -33.93 -9.08 -0.65
N ASN A 335 -33.36 -9.32 0.53
CA ASN A 335 -33.02 -8.28 1.52
C ASN A 335 -31.60 -8.48 2.11
N GLY A 336 -30.74 -9.21 1.38
CA GLY A 336 -29.40 -9.57 1.80
C GLY A 336 -29.33 -10.95 2.48
N PRO A 337 -28.10 -11.47 2.68
CA PRO A 337 -27.87 -12.81 3.18
C PRO A 337 -28.29 -12.96 4.66
N VAL A 338 -29.11 -13.97 4.93
CA VAL A 338 -29.56 -14.35 6.28
C VAL A 338 -29.04 -15.75 6.59
N TYR A 339 -28.50 -15.93 7.80
CA TYR A 339 -28.11 -17.26 8.26
C TYR A 339 -29.32 -18.19 8.31
N VAL A 340 -29.21 -19.34 7.66
CA VAL A 340 -30.22 -20.40 7.66
C VAL A 340 -29.67 -21.53 8.50
N GLU A 341 -30.29 -21.79 9.64
CA GLU A 341 -29.96 -22.94 10.46
C GLU A 341 -30.47 -24.23 9.81
N GLY A 342 -29.59 -25.22 9.65
CA GLY A 342 -29.93 -26.56 9.18
C GLY A 342 -29.37 -27.65 10.07
N ASP A 343 -29.83 -28.88 9.82
CA ASP A 343 -29.31 -30.07 10.47
C ASP A 343 -28.13 -30.63 9.67
N PHE A 344 -27.11 -31.16 10.35
CA PHE A 344 -25.90 -31.68 9.71
C PHE A 344 -25.83 -33.20 9.91
N SER A 345 -25.52 -33.92 8.84
CA SER A 345 -25.17 -35.33 8.91
C SER A 345 -23.77 -35.52 8.34
N ILE A 346 -22.87 -36.04 9.18
CA ILE A 346 -21.50 -36.35 8.78
C ILE A 346 -21.51 -37.77 8.17
N ARG A 347 -20.91 -37.94 6.99
CA ARG A 347 -20.83 -39.26 6.35
C ARG A 347 -19.88 -40.18 7.12
N ALA A 348 -20.07 -41.48 6.97
CA ALA A 348 -19.38 -42.49 7.77
C ALA A 348 -17.85 -42.51 7.57
N ASP A 349 -17.38 -42.04 6.43
CA ASP A 349 -15.97 -41.89 6.05
C ASP A 349 -15.40 -40.50 6.38
N SER A 350 -16.21 -39.61 6.98
CA SER A 350 -15.90 -38.22 7.35
C SER A 350 -15.35 -37.34 6.23
N THR A 351 -15.51 -37.75 4.96
CA THR A 351 -15.11 -36.97 3.78
C THR A 351 -16.20 -36.00 3.32
N ALA A 352 -17.38 -36.01 3.95
CA ALA A 352 -18.45 -35.10 3.58
C ALA A 352 -19.44 -34.83 4.73
N VAL A 353 -20.06 -33.66 4.65
CA VAL A 353 -21.17 -33.21 5.50
C VAL A 353 -22.37 -32.87 4.62
N ASP A 354 -23.49 -33.52 4.90
CA ASP A 354 -24.77 -33.18 4.29
C ASP A 354 -25.50 -32.16 5.20
N TYR A 355 -25.66 -30.93 4.69
CA TYR A 355 -26.39 -29.82 5.32
C TYR A 355 -27.85 -29.84 4.87
N SER A 356 -28.75 -30.26 5.75
CA SER A 356 -30.18 -30.36 5.46
C SER A 356 -30.85 -28.99 5.39
N LEU A 357 -31.51 -28.74 4.26
CA LEU A 357 -32.34 -27.58 3.97
C LEU A 357 -33.81 -27.98 3.79
N ILE A 358 -34.24 -29.10 4.39
CA ILE A 358 -35.58 -29.66 4.21
C ILE A 358 -36.71 -28.72 4.67
N ASN A 359 -36.41 -27.84 5.63
CA ASN A 359 -37.36 -26.84 6.14
C ASN A 359 -37.12 -25.45 5.54
N PHE A 360 -36.15 -25.30 4.64
CA PHE A 360 -35.87 -24.03 3.99
C PHE A 360 -36.95 -23.73 2.95
N ASN A 361 -37.43 -22.49 2.94
CA ASN A 361 -38.45 -22.05 1.98
C ASN A 361 -37.77 -21.59 0.69
N TRP A 362 -37.79 -22.45 -0.33
CA TRP A 362 -37.19 -22.18 -1.63
C TRP A 362 -38.00 -21.20 -2.50
N ASP A 363 -39.25 -20.89 -2.17
CA ASP A 363 -40.15 -20.11 -3.03
C ASP A 363 -39.74 -18.62 -3.19
N ASN A 364 -38.69 -18.15 -2.49
CA ASN A 364 -38.10 -16.81 -2.64
C ASN A 364 -36.56 -16.82 -2.54
N PHE A 365 -35.94 -17.96 -2.82
CA PHE A 365 -34.48 -18.07 -2.82
C PHE A 365 -33.90 -17.43 -4.08
N ASP A 366 -33.00 -16.47 -3.92
CA ASP A 366 -32.28 -15.84 -5.03
C ASP A 366 -30.88 -16.44 -5.15
N GLN A 367 -30.10 -16.31 -4.07
CA GLN A 367 -28.75 -16.83 -3.99
C GLN A 367 -28.43 -17.37 -2.59
N GLY A 368 -27.46 -18.28 -2.50
CA GLY A 368 -26.98 -18.87 -1.27
C GLY A 368 -25.46 -18.79 -1.19
N LEU A 369 -24.94 -18.70 0.02
CA LEU A 369 -23.53 -18.72 0.32
C LEU A 369 -23.30 -19.74 1.42
N ILE A 370 -22.49 -20.75 1.15
CA ILE A 370 -21.95 -21.60 2.21
C ILE A 370 -20.57 -21.09 2.61
N VAL A 371 -20.33 -21.05 3.91
CA VAL A 371 -19.06 -20.63 4.50
C VAL A 371 -18.52 -21.77 5.31
N ILE A 372 -17.31 -22.22 4.97
CA ILE A 372 -16.56 -23.24 5.71
C ILE A 372 -15.40 -22.54 6.40
N SER A 373 -15.28 -22.72 7.70
CA SER A 373 -14.21 -22.12 8.50
C SER A 373 -12.86 -22.76 8.16
N LYS A 374 -11.84 -21.92 8.06
CA LYS A 374 -10.42 -22.31 8.04
C LYS A 374 -9.99 -23.21 9.22
N ASP A 375 -10.77 -23.20 10.31
CA ASP A 375 -10.48 -23.96 11.54
C ASP A 375 -11.02 -25.41 11.51
N VAL A 376 -11.65 -25.84 10.40
CA VAL A 376 -11.96 -27.26 10.18
C VAL A 376 -10.65 -28.00 9.91
N THR A 377 -10.46 -29.17 10.51
CA THR A 377 -9.22 -29.95 10.38
C THR A 377 -9.46 -31.36 9.88
N ASP A 378 -8.46 -31.94 9.21
CA ASP A 378 -8.42 -33.37 8.91
C ASP A 378 -8.39 -34.22 10.20
N ASN A 379 -8.47 -35.55 10.07
CA ASN A 379 -8.30 -36.49 11.18
C ASN A 379 -6.93 -37.16 11.23
N SER A 380 -5.92 -36.59 10.54
CA SER A 380 -4.57 -37.11 10.56
C SER A 380 -3.92 -36.89 11.92
N ASP A 381 -2.71 -37.42 12.13
CA ASP A 381 -1.95 -37.15 13.35
C ASP A 381 -1.49 -35.69 13.45
N LYS A 382 -1.65 -34.90 12.36
CA LYS A 382 -1.27 -33.49 12.29
C LYS A 382 -2.44 -32.54 12.49
N ASN A 383 -3.68 -32.99 12.31
CA ASN A 383 -4.87 -32.14 12.34
C ASN A 383 -4.72 -30.93 11.40
N TRP A 384 -4.37 -31.19 10.13
CA TRP A 384 -4.16 -30.14 9.14
C TRP A 384 -5.42 -29.29 9.00
N PRO A 385 -5.34 -27.95 9.16
CA PRO A 385 -6.47 -27.07 8.92
C PRO A 385 -6.84 -27.00 7.44
N LEU A 386 -8.05 -26.53 7.15
CA LEU A 386 -8.55 -26.37 5.77
C LEU A 386 -7.67 -25.41 4.97
N ASP A 387 -7.28 -25.85 3.76
CA ASP A 387 -6.70 -25.06 2.68
C ASP A 387 -7.80 -24.79 1.64
N GLY A 388 -8.65 -23.81 1.93
CA GLY A 388 -9.75 -23.43 1.04
C GLY A 388 -9.25 -22.75 -0.23
N ASN A 389 -8.10 -22.06 -0.18
CA ASN A 389 -7.57 -21.33 -1.33
C ASN A 389 -6.69 -22.20 -2.27
N GLY A 390 -6.34 -23.42 -1.83
CA GLY A 390 -5.57 -24.39 -2.60
C GLY A 390 -4.09 -24.05 -2.75
N ASN A 391 -3.51 -23.25 -1.85
CA ASN A 391 -2.10 -22.84 -1.92
C ASN A 391 -1.14 -23.84 -1.26
N GLY A 392 -1.65 -24.93 -0.69
CA GLY A 392 -0.89 -25.97 -0.02
C GLY A 392 -0.62 -25.71 1.46
N ILE A 393 -1.20 -24.66 2.06
CA ILE A 393 -1.19 -24.46 3.52
C ILE A 393 -2.61 -24.17 4.00
N GLY A 394 -3.01 -24.83 5.08
CA GLY A 394 -4.31 -24.57 5.71
C GLY A 394 -4.26 -23.61 6.90
N GLY A 395 -5.43 -23.06 7.22
CA GLY A 395 -5.72 -22.31 8.44
C GLY A 395 -5.58 -20.79 8.32
N GLU A 396 -5.29 -20.29 7.13
CA GLU A 396 -5.15 -18.88 6.78
C GLU A 396 -6.52 -18.20 6.62
N THR A 397 -6.58 -16.89 6.80
CA THR A 397 -7.85 -16.14 6.62
C THR A 397 -8.42 -16.27 5.20
N ALA A 398 -7.55 -16.50 4.21
CA ALA A 398 -7.93 -16.76 2.83
C ALA A 398 -8.56 -18.15 2.61
N ASP A 399 -8.39 -19.08 3.56
CA ASP A 399 -8.91 -20.46 3.47
C ASP A 399 -10.38 -20.60 3.87
N ILE A 400 -11.04 -19.47 4.14
CA ILE A 400 -12.49 -19.47 4.31
C ILE A 400 -13.11 -19.76 2.95
N GLU A 401 -13.54 -21.00 2.74
CA GLU A 401 -14.21 -21.41 1.52
C GLU A 401 -15.60 -20.78 1.45
N ARG A 402 -15.87 -20.14 0.32
CA ARG A 402 -17.11 -19.42 0.03
C ARG A 402 -17.64 -19.85 -1.31
N ASP A 403 -18.66 -20.69 -1.30
CA ASP A 403 -19.30 -21.16 -2.53
C ASP A 403 -20.67 -20.48 -2.71
N PHE A 404 -20.88 -19.90 -3.89
CA PHE A 404 -22.09 -19.16 -4.27
C PHE A 404 -23.03 -20.04 -5.09
N PHE A 405 -24.28 -20.09 -4.67
CA PHE A 405 -25.37 -20.78 -5.36
C PHE A 405 -26.34 -19.75 -5.90
N GLY A 406 -26.65 -19.77 -7.20
CA GLY A 406 -27.67 -18.91 -7.80
C GLY A 406 -28.85 -19.71 -8.35
N TYR A 407 -30.04 -19.11 -8.36
CA TYR A 407 -31.20 -19.65 -9.07
C TYR A 407 -31.19 -19.16 -10.53
N GLU A 408 -30.81 -20.01 -11.50
CA GLU A 408 -31.11 -19.75 -12.91
C GLU A 408 -32.44 -20.41 -13.31
N ASP A 409 -33.40 -19.56 -13.69
CA ASP A 409 -34.74 -19.92 -14.11
C ASP A 409 -34.71 -20.64 -15.49
N SER A 410 -34.49 -21.96 -15.50
CA SER A 410 -35.08 -22.89 -16.49
C SER A 410 -34.69 -24.35 -16.25
N ASP A 411 -35.63 -25.16 -15.73
CA ASP A 411 -35.78 -26.62 -15.92
C ASP A 411 -34.54 -27.57 -15.86
N ASN A 412 -33.40 -27.12 -15.34
CA ASN A 412 -32.20 -27.91 -15.12
C ASN A 412 -31.49 -27.41 -13.87
N TYR A 413 -31.57 -28.19 -12.79
CA TYR A 413 -30.70 -28.00 -11.63
C TYR A 413 -29.27 -28.40 -12.00
N SER A 414 -28.45 -27.44 -12.40
CA SER A 414 -26.99 -27.46 -12.23
C SER A 414 -26.38 -26.20 -12.82
N GLU A 415 -25.78 -25.36 -12.00
CA GLU A 415 -24.38 -24.93 -12.13
C GLU A 415 -23.97 -24.17 -10.86
N VAL A 416 -22.83 -24.59 -10.28
CA VAL A 416 -22.09 -23.81 -9.30
C VAL A 416 -21.44 -22.67 -10.10
N ILE A 417 -21.77 -21.43 -9.78
CA ILE A 417 -21.23 -20.28 -10.50
C ILE A 417 -19.90 -19.92 -9.84
N PHE A 418 -18.79 -20.21 -10.53
CA PHE A 418 -17.42 -19.84 -10.15
C PHE A 418 -17.19 -18.33 -10.25
#